data_AF-A0A1A9QF91-F1
#
_entry.id   AF-A0A1A9QF91-F1
#
_cell.length_a   1.000
_cell.length_b   1.000
_cell.length_c   1.000
_cell.angle_alpha   90.00
_cell.angle_beta   90.00
_cell.angle_gamma   90.00
#
_symmetry.space_group_name_H-M   'P 1'
#
loop_
_entity.id
_entity.type
_entity.pdbx_description
1 polymer ?
#
loop_
_entity_poly.entity_id
_entity_poly.type
_entity_poly.pdbx_seq_one_letter_code
_entity_poly.pdbx_strand_id
1 'polypeptide(L)'
;MTPLVKAGVIGGILTSLAGAGYASTYLFPSPTKKVSDLITRQDLYMLLKTGNNEDTTHWTKAWEAYKKDNNGNENDIFGLEGWKSDGSVDVTAKLKEKCGILKGSLVYDTDDSQYKNITKYCGRAITVEDEAKKDSTLTIINTETSGTAGDWDNKHTNRSNLKAYIEKLGMTFSGINANQIKEGCKVAKTKDKVTNKDQYSGIYEAYKKVCTK
;
A
#
# COMPACT_ATOMS: atom_id res chain seq x y z
N MET A 1 59.53 5.35 -27.61
CA MET A 1 58.11 5.55 -27.94
C MET A 1 57.31 4.49 -27.20
N THR A 2 56.68 4.87 -26.08
CA THR A 2 55.77 3.99 -25.34
C THR A 2 54.34 4.53 -25.47
N PRO A 3 53.34 3.67 -25.70
CA PRO A 3 51.96 4.07 -25.95
C PRO A 3 51.19 4.31 -24.65
N LEU A 4 50.20 5.21 -24.72
CA LEU A 4 49.20 5.42 -23.68
C LEU A 4 48.14 4.30 -23.72
N VAL A 5 47.93 3.64 -22.59
CA VAL A 5 46.69 2.93 -22.27
C VAL A 5 46.05 3.67 -21.09
N LYS A 6 44.89 4.30 -21.33
CA LYS A 6 44.08 4.93 -20.29
C LYS A 6 43.27 3.84 -19.58
N ALA A 7 43.65 3.52 -18.35
CA ALA A 7 42.85 2.73 -17.42
C ALA A 7 42.42 3.62 -16.24
N GLY A 8 41.15 3.51 -15.87
CA GLY A 8 40.62 3.61 -14.51
C GLY A 8 40.82 4.90 -13.73
N VAL A 9 39.75 5.69 -13.56
CA VAL A 9 39.61 6.53 -12.35
C VAL A 9 38.95 5.66 -11.27
N ILE A 10 39.76 4.89 -10.57
CA ILE A 10 39.46 4.48 -9.19
C ILE A 10 39.80 5.71 -8.35
N GLY A 11 38.77 6.46 -7.94
CA GLY A 11 38.93 7.58 -7.01
C GLY A 11 39.20 7.06 -5.59
N GLY A 12 40.42 6.61 -5.34
CA GLY A 12 40.96 6.48 -3.99
C GLY A 12 41.58 7.82 -3.57
N ILE A 13 41.07 8.44 -2.52
CA ILE A 13 41.74 9.58 -1.88
C ILE A 13 42.65 9.03 -0.79
N LEU A 14 43.96 9.02 -1.06
CA LEU A 14 45.00 8.92 -0.05
C LEU A 14 45.17 10.31 0.58
N THR A 15 44.85 10.46 1.86
CA THR A 15 45.34 11.59 2.67
C THR A 15 46.22 11.04 3.79
N SER A 16 47.53 11.18 3.61
CA SER A 16 48.52 11.01 4.66
C SER A 16 48.51 12.23 5.59
N LEU A 17 48.21 12.04 6.88
CA LEU A 17 48.58 13.00 7.91
C LEU A 17 49.11 12.24 9.14
N ALA A 18 50.35 12.55 9.52
CA ALA A 18 50.98 12.09 10.73
C ALA A 18 50.47 12.92 11.93
N GLY A 19 49.96 12.25 12.96
CA GLY A 19 49.75 12.81 14.31
C GLY A 19 48.32 13.27 14.65
N ALA A 20 47.77 12.67 15.72
CA ALA A 20 46.52 12.98 16.44
C ALA A 20 45.17 12.57 15.80
N GLY A 21 44.73 11.36 16.15
CA GLY A 21 43.41 11.02 16.71
C GLY A 21 42.11 11.56 16.10
N TYR A 22 41.27 10.60 15.68
CA TYR A 22 39.80 10.65 15.57
C TYR A 22 39.17 11.77 14.71
N ALA A 23 38.66 11.38 13.53
CA ALA A 23 37.27 11.60 13.10
C ALA A 23 37.16 11.48 11.58
N SER A 24 36.98 10.26 11.08
CA SER A 24 36.33 10.06 9.77
C SER A 24 35.57 8.74 9.73
N THR A 25 34.74 8.49 10.75
CA THR A 25 33.54 7.68 10.49
C THR A 25 32.63 8.55 9.66
N TYR A 26 32.66 8.34 8.35
CA TYR A 26 31.69 8.87 7.42
C TYR A 26 30.29 8.76 8.02
N LEU A 27 29.71 9.93 8.30
CA LEU A 27 28.41 10.17 8.90
C LEU A 27 27.30 9.69 7.97
N PHE A 28 27.19 8.37 7.77
CA PHE A 28 25.94 7.82 7.31
C PHE A 28 24.95 8.01 8.46
N PRO A 29 23.86 8.78 8.26
CA PRO A 29 22.82 8.87 9.28
C PRO A 29 22.38 7.44 9.63
N SER A 30 21.93 7.20 10.86
CA SER A 30 21.34 5.92 11.23
C SER A 30 19.84 5.92 10.92
N PRO A 31 19.23 4.76 10.63
CA PRO A 31 17.77 4.65 10.57
C PRO A 31 17.18 5.00 11.94
N THR A 32 16.18 5.89 11.96
CA THR A 32 15.59 6.38 13.23
C THR A 32 14.08 6.29 13.27
N LYS A 33 13.42 5.99 12.14
CA LYS A 33 11.96 6.01 12.04
C LYS A 33 11.43 4.59 12.04
N LYS A 34 10.49 4.28 12.95
CA LYS A 34 9.79 3.00 12.90
C LYS A 34 8.93 2.92 11.64
N VAL A 35 8.92 1.76 11.00
CA VAL A 35 8.10 1.51 9.80
C VAL A 35 6.62 1.74 10.09
N SER A 36 6.11 1.25 11.24
CA SER A 36 4.72 1.50 11.66
C SER A 36 4.37 2.99 11.68
N ASP A 37 5.27 3.81 12.21
CA ASP A 37 5.02 5.24 12.39
C ASP A 37 5.02 5.97 11.05
N LEU A 38 5.90 5.55 10.12
CA LEU A 38 5.90 6.06 8.74
C LEU A 38 4.63 5.66 7.99
N ILE A 39 4.18 4.41 8.10
CA ILE A 39 2.95 3.94 7.45
C ILE A 39 1.76 4.76 7.94
N THR A 40 1.62 4.94 9.26
CA THR A 40 0.56 5.76 9.84
C THR A 40 0.65 7.22 9.40
N ARG A 41 1.84 7.80 9.36
CA ARG A 41 2.03 9.22 8.98
C ARG A 41 1.77 9.49 7.50
N GLN A 42 2.17 8.56 6.63
CA GLN A 42 1.94 8.70 5.18
C GLN A 42 0.49 8.46 4.80
N ASP A 43 -0.22 7.62 5.58
CA ASP A 43 -1.64 7.33 5.38
C ASP A 43 -1.97 6.85 3.96
N LEU A 44 -1.01 6.19 3.31
CA LEU A 44 -1.18 5.53 1.99
C LEU A 44 -1.43 4.03 2.13
N TYR A 45 -0.82 3.41 3.14
CA TYR A 45 -0.87 1.99 3.42
C TYR A 45 -1.40 1.74 4.82
N MET A 46 -1.91 0.55 5.04
CA MET A 46 -2.19 0.02 6.37
C MET A 46 -1.59 -1.38 6.51
N LEU A 47 -1.11 -1.69 7.71
CA LEU A 47 -0.57 -3.01 8.03
C LEU A 47 -1.70 -4.04 8.16
N LEU A 48 -1.50 -5.21 7.58
CA LEU A 48 -2.39 -6.35 7.73
C LEU A 48 -2.32 -6.90 9.16
N LYS A 49 -3.46 -7.35 9.67
CA LYS A 49 -3.59 -7.98 10.99
C LYS A 49 -2.93 -9.35 10.95
N THR A 50 -1.94 -9.54 11.81
CA THR A 50 -1.17 -10.80 11.90
C THR A 50 -1.80 -11.80 12.87
N GLY A 51 -2.61 -11.34 13.83
CA GLY A 51 -3.12 -12.16 14.95
C GLY A 51 -4.50 -12.78 14.76
N ASN A 52 -5.17 -12.54 13.62
CA ASN A 52 -6.50 -13.08 13.34
C ASN A 52 -6.70 -13.29 11.82
N ASN A 53 -7.91 -13.71 11.44
CA ASN A 53 -8.27 -14.02 10.06
C ASN A 53 -9.02 -12.88 9.34
N GLU A 54 -9.05 -11.66 9.90
CA GLU A 54 -9.77 -10.52 9.31
C GLU A 54 -9.21 -10.17 7.92
N ASP A 55 -7.90 -10.29 7.72
CA ASP A 55 -7.21 -9.94 6.48
C ASP A 55 -6.91 -11.15 5.58
N THR A 56 -7.64 -12.26 5.70
CA THR A 56 -7.33 -13.52 4.97
C THR A 56 -7.14 -13.31 3.47
N THR A 57 -8.08 -12.63 2.80
CA THR A 57 -7.99 -12.33 1.35
C THR A 57 -6.77 -11.46 1.01
N HIS A 58 -6.38 -10.55 1.90
CA HIS A 58 -5.21 -9.70 1.69
C HIS A 58 -3.91 -10.46 1.90
N TRP A 59 -3.86 -11.35 2.88
CA TRP A 59 -2.72 -12.24 3.10
C TRP A 59 -2.50 -13.18 1.93
N THR A 60 -3.57 -13.74 1.34
CA THR A 60 -3.45 -14.54 0.11
C THR A 60 -2.80 -13.72 -1.01
N LYS A 61 -3.26 -12.48 -1.25
CA LYS A 61 -2.66 -11.61 -2.28
C LYS A 61 -1.20 -11.26 -1.98
N ALA A 62 -0.89 -10.93 -0.73
CA ALA A 62 0.47 -10.62 -0.30
C ALA A 62 1.41 -11.81 -0.47
N TRP A 63 0.95 -13.02 -0.15
CA TRP A 63 1.70 -14.25 -0.33
C TRP A 63 1.98 -14.57 -1.81
N GLU A 64 0.98 -14.41 -2.68
CA GLU A 64 1.18 -14.60 -4.13
C GLU A 64 2.20 -13.61 -4.70
N ALA A 65 2.13 -12.33 -4.29
CA ALA A 65 3.14 -11.35 -4.66
C ALA A 65 4.52 -11.75 -4.14
N TYR A 66 4.61 -12.15 -2.87
CA TYR A 66 5.85 -12.58 -2.24
C TYR A 66 6.51 -13.73 -3.00
N LYS A 67 5.76 -14.80 -3.30
CA LYS A 67 6.26 -15.94 -4.08
C LYS A 67 6.76 -15.50 -5.45
N LYS A 68 5.98 -14.69 -6.15
CA LYS A 68 6.33 -14.21 -7.49
C LYS A 68 7.65 -13.44 -7.49
N ASP A 69 7.85 -12.56 -6.53
CA ASP A 69 9.04 -11.70 -6.47
C ASP A 69 10.28 -12.43 -5.93
N ASN A 70 10.10 -13.55 -5.23
CA ASN A 70 11.19 -14.38 -4.69
C ASN A 70 11.44 -15.66 -5.49
N ASN A 71 10.66 -15.94 -6.53
CA ASN A 71 10.79 -17.16 -7.32
C ASN A 71 12.20 -17.27 -7.94
N GLY A 72 12.81 -18.44 -7.78
CA GLY A 72 14.19 -18.73 -8.18
C GLY A 72 15.25 -18.32 -7.16
N ASN A 73 14.91 -17.58 -6.09
CA ASN A 73 15.87 -17.17 -5.07
C ASN A 73 15.96 -18.23 -3.97
N GLU A 74 17.17 -18.72 -3.70
CA GLU A 74 17.42 -19.64 -2.58
C GLU A 74 17.10 -18.99 -1.23
N ASN A 75 17.39 -17.70 -1.09
CA ASN A 75 17.05 -16.90 0.07
C ASN A 75 16.01 -15.85 -0.33
N ASP A 76 14.83 -15.91 0.27
CA ASP A 76 13.81 -14.89 0.10
C ASP A 76 14.14 -13.60 0.86
N ILE A 77 13.52 -12.50 0.46
CA ILE A 77 13.77 -11.13 0.96
C ILE A 77 13.67 -11.01 2.49
N PHE A 78 12.82 -11.82 3.14
CA PHE A 78 12.64 -11.80 4.59
C PHE A 78 13.28 -12.98 5.33
N GLY A 79 13.89 -13.93 4.61
CA GLY A 79 14.42 -15.17 5.16
C GLY A 79 13.37 -15.94 5.95
N LEU A 80 12.28 -16.33 5.28
CA LEU A 80 11.20 -17.09 5.90
C LEU A 80 11.63 -18.53 6.16
N GLU A 81 11.39 -19.01 7.38
CA GLU A 81 11.61 -20.41 7.72
C GLU A 81 10.76 -21.31 6.83
N GLY A 82 11.40 -22.30 6.18
CA GLY A 82 10.73 -23.25 5.28
C GLY A 82 10.51 -22.74 3.86
N TRP A 83 11.03 -21.55 3.50
CA TRP A 83 11.04 -21.09 2.11
C TRP A 83 11.76 -22.09 1.20
N LYS A 84 11.23 -22.23 -0.02
CA LYS A 84 11.86 -22.94 -1.13
C LYS A 84 11.86 -22.03 -2.36
N SER A 85 12.95 -22.06 -3.11
CA SER A 85 13.14 -21.18 -4.28
C SER A 85 12.08 -21.36 -5.37
N ASP A 86 11.41 -22.51 -5.43
CA ASP A 86 10.29 -22.75 -6.35
C ASP A 86 8.94 -22.18 -5.85
N GLY A 87 8.90 -21.60 -4.66
CA GLY A 87 7.68 -21.06 -4.04
C GLY A 87 6.59 -22.10 -3.79
N SER A 88 6.92 -23.40 -3.81
CA SER A 88 5.96 -24.50 -3.75
C SER A 88 5.34 -24.70 -2.37
N VAL A 89 6.03 -24.26 -1.31
CA VAL A 89 5.59 -24.43 0.08
C VAL A 89 4.84 -23.19 0.54
N ASP A 90 3.60 -23.36 0.99
CA ASP A 90 2.85 -22.29 1.64
C ASP A 90 3.40 -22.02 3.05
N VAL A 91 4.21 -20.98 3.18
CA VAL A 91 4.71 -20.47 4.46
C VAL A 91 4.06 -19.14 4.84
N THR A 92 2.81 -18.91 4.44
CA THR A 92 2.05 -17.68 4.77
C THR A 92 2.03 -17.39 6.27
N ALA A 93 1.93 -18.43 7.12
CA ALA A 93 1.99 -18.25 8.57
C ALA A 93 3.32 -17.63 9.04
N LYS A 94 4.44 -18.05 8.45
CA LYS A 94 5.77 -17.49 8.73
C LYS A 94 5.92 -16.08 8.19
N LEU A 95 5.32 -15.79 7.03
CA LEU A 95 5.24 -14.41 6.53
C LEU A 95 4.47 -13.51 7.51
N LYS A 96 3.31 -13.94 8.03
CA LYS A 96 2.54 -13.19 9.04
C LYS A 96 3.35 -12.92 10.30
N GLU A 97 4.02 -13.94 10.83
CA GLU A 97 4.90 -13.83 12.01
C GLU A 97 6.00 -12.81 11.76
N LYS A 98 6.70 -12.92 10.63
CA LYS A 98 7.79 -12.03 10.25
C LYS A 98 7.32 -10.58 10.08
N CYS A 99 6.17 -10.36 9.46
CA CYS A 99 5.54 -9.05 9.37
C CYS A 99 5.19 -8.47 10.75
N GLY A 100 4.79 -9.30 11.70
CA GLY A 100 4.56 -8.92 13.09
C GLY A 100 5.79 -8.35 13.78
N ILE A 101 6.98 -8.83 13.42
CA ILE A 101 8.27 -8.34 13.91
C ILE A 101 8.72 -7.10 13.13
N LEU A 102 8.71 -7.18 11.80
CA LEU A 102 9.27 -6.16 10.90
C LEU A 102 8.57 -4.79 10.99
N LYS A 103 7.29 -4.74 11.39
CA LYS A 103 6.59 -3.47 11.60
C LYS A 103 7.30 -2.53 12.60
N GLY A 104 8.08 -3.10 13.53
CA GLY A 104 8.85 -2.37 14.54
C GLY A 104 10.25 -1.95 14.11
N SER A 105 10.70 -2.35 12.92
CA SER A 105 12.03 -2.04 12.42
C SER A 105 12.23 -0.55 12.14
N LEU A 106 13.48 -0.09 12.27
CA LEU A 106 13.87 1.27 11.97
C LEU A 106 14.33 1.37 10.51
N VAL A 107 13.87 2.41 9.82
CA VAL A 107 14.22 2.75 8.43
C VAL A 107 14.54 4.24 8.33
N TYR A 108 15.16 4.64 7.21
CA TYR A 108 15.47 6.05 6.95
C TYR A 108 14.22 6.88 6.65
N ASP A 109 13.41 6.38 5.73
CA ASP A 109 12.23 7.02 5.18
C ASP A 109 11.42 6.02 4.35
N THR A 110 10.54 6.54 3.49
CA THR A 110 9.67 5.77 2.62
C THR A 110 10.37 5.21 1.38
N ASP A 111 11.58 5.69 1.06
CA ASP A 111 12.38 5.20 -0.05
C ASP A 111 13.26 4.02 0.29
N ASP A 112 13.46 3.77 1.58
CA ASP A 112 14.12 2.59 2.13
C ASP A 112 13.51 1.29 1.57
N SER A 113 14.38 0.37 1.12
CA SER A 113 13.96 -0.90 0.52
C SER A 113 13.19 -1.76 1.53
N GLN A 114 13.53 -1.69 2.81
CA GLN A 114 12.82 -2.41 3.86
C GLN A 114 11.42 -1.84 4.06
N TYR A 115 11.25 -0.51 4.03
CA TYR A 115 9.91 0.10 4.06
C TYR A 115 9.06 -0.34 2.85
N LYS A 116 9.64 -0.30 1.64
CA LYS A 116 8.98 -0.73 0.40
C LYS A 116 8.57 -2.21 0.46
N ASN A 117 9.43 -3.09 0.94
CA ASN A 117 9.12 -4.51 1.09
C ASN A 117 8.05 -4.75 2.17
N ILE A 118 8.12 -4.08 3.32
CA ILE A 118 7.12 -4.24 4.38
C ILE A 118 5.75 -3.74 3.92
N THR A 119 5.67 -2.56 3.29
CA THR A 119 4.38 -2.05 2.78
C THR A 119 3.77 -2.95 1.70
N LYS A 120 4.61 -3.58 0.87
CA LYS A 120 4.17 -4.50 -0.19
C LYS A 120 3.67 -5.86 0.31
N TYR A 121 4.37 -6.45 1.28
CA TYR A 121 4.11 -7.84 1.70
C TYR A 121 3.44 -7.98 3.07
N CYS A 122 3.48 -6.93 3.90
CA CYS A 122 2.86 -6.90 5.23
C CYS A 122 1.71 -5.88 5.33
N GLY A 123 1.45 -5.13 4.25
CA GLY A 123 0.44 -4.10 4.20
C GLY A 123 -0.37 -4.15 2.92
N ARG A 124 -1.30 -3.21 2.82
CA ARG A 124 -2.06 -2.93 1.60
C ARG A 124 -2.36 -1.45 1.52
N ALA A 125 -2.64 -0.98 0.31
CA ALA A 125 -3.09 0.39 0.12
C ALA A 125 -4.43 0.63 0.83
N ILE A 126 -4.59 1.83 1.39
CA ILE A 126 -5.83 2.28 2.02
C ILE A 126 -6.86 2.56 0.94
N THR A 127 -8.00 1.91 1.03
CA THR A 127 -9.12 2.06 0.11
C THR A 127 -10.05 3.19 0.54
N VAL A 128 -10.94 3.60 -0.35
CA VAL A 128 -12.05 4.50 -0.03
C VAL A 128 -12.93 3.93 1.10
N GLU A 129 -13.17 2.62 1.12
CA GLU A 129 -13.93 1.97 2.19
C GLU A 129 -13.24 2.09 3.56
N ASP A 130 -11.92 1.88 3.61
CA ASP A 130 -11.15 2.01 4.84
C ASP A 130 -11.23 3.42 5.41
N GLU A 131 -11.07 4.42 4.53
CA GLU A 131 -11.14 5.83 4.92
C GLU A 131 -12.55 6.23 5.36
N ALA A 132 -13.59 5.73 4.68
CA ALA A 132 -14.97 5.98 5.08
C ALA A 132 -15.29 5.35 6.45
N LYS A 133 -14.75 4.16 6.75
CA LYS A 133 -14.93 3.48 8.06
C LYS A 133 -14.22 4.18 9.22
N LYS A 134 -13.20 5.00 8.96
CA LYS A 134 -12.56 5.83 10.00
C LYS A 134 -13.45 6.98 10.45
N ASP A 135 -14.32 7.47 9.58
CA ASP A 135 -15.24 8.57 9.87
C ASP A 135 -16.54 8.02 10.47
N SER A 136 -16.68 8.14 11.79
CA SER A 136 -17.87 7.66 12.52
C SER A 136 -19.16 8.40 12.18
N THR A 137 -19.09 9.51 11.43
CA THR A 137 -20.28 10.25 10.97
C THR A 137 -20.87 9.67 9.69
N LEU A 138 -20.11 8.83 8.96
CA LEU A 138 -20.56 8.24 7.71
C LEU A 138 -21.22 6.88 7.93
N THR A 139 -22.40 6.70 7.33
CA THR A 139 -23.03 5.39 7.21
C THR A 139 -22.96 4.91 5.77
N ILE A 140 -22.08 3.95 5.47
CA ILE A 140 -21.94 3.37 4.12
C ILE A 140 -23.22 2.62 3.74
N ILE A 141 -23.79 2.94 2.57
CA ILE A 141 -24.97 2.24 2.05
C ILE A 141 -24.54 0.84 1.59
N ASN A 142 -25.33 -0.18 1.96
CA ASN A 142 -25.02 -1.57 1.65
C ASN A 142 -25.02 -1.82 0.12
N THR A 143 -23.92 -2.37 -0.39
CA THR A 143 -23.73 -2.73 -1.80
C THR A 143 -23.82 -4.24 -2.08
N GLU A 144 -23.99 -5.08 -1.06
CA GLU A 144 -23.87 -6.55 -1.16
C GLU A 144 -25.22 -7.28 -1.18
N THR A 145 -26.29 -6.71 -0.61
CA THR A 145 -27.61 -7.37 -0.60
C THR A 145 -28.29 -7.31 -1.96
N SER A 146 -29.10 -8.30 -2.33
CA SER A 146 -29.95 -8.23 -3.52
C SER A 146 -31.08 -7.20 -3.31
N GLY A 147 -31.31 -6.34 -4.32
CA GLY A 147 -32.32 -5.27 -4.28
C GLY A 147 -31.76 -3.85 -4.12
N THR A 148 -32.63 -2.84 -4.34
CA THR A 148 -32.33 -1.38 -4.30
C THR A 148 -33.12 -0.61 -3.25
N ALA A 149 -34.04 -1.28 -2.52
CA ALA A 149 -35.14 -0.58 -1.89
C ALA A 149 -34.67 0.46 -0.84
N GLY A 150 -35.15 1.69 -1.03
CA GLY A 150 -34.95 2.83 -0.13
C GLY A 150 -33.78 3.72 -0.55
N ASP A 151 -32.55 3.35 -0.17
CA ASP A 151 -31.40 4.26 -0.29
C ASP A 151 -30.97 4.50 -1.74
N TRP A 152 -30.88 3.45 -2.54
CA TRP A 152 -30.42 3.56 -3.92
C TRP A 152 -31.49 4.21 -4.81
N ASP A 153 -32.76 3.97 -4.52
CA ASP A 153 -33.87 4.66 -5.18
C ASP A 153 -33.85 6.16 -4.84
N ASN A 154 -33.52 6.53 -3.59
CA ASN A 154 -33.32 7.93 -3.20
C ASN A 154 -32.12 8.57 -3.90
N LYS A 155 -30.99 7.86 -4.03
CA LYS A 155 -29.82 8.36 -4.79
C LYS A 155 -30.15 8.52 -6.27
N HIS A 156 -30.89 7.58 -6.87
CA HIS A 156 -31.36 7.67 -8.24
C HIS A 156 -32.32 8.86 -8.44
N THR A 157 -33.27 9.06 -7.53
CA THR A 157 -34.22 10.19 -7.58
C THR A 157 -33.47 11.53 -7.52
N ASN A 158 -32.46 11.62 -6.68
CA ASN A 158 -31.61 12.81 -6.53
C ASN A 158 -30.41 12.88 -7.49
N ARG A 159 -30.31 11.97 -8.47
CA ARG A 159 -29.09 11.79 -9.28
C ARG A 159 -28.64 13.07 -9.99
N SER A 160 -29.57 13.92 -10.41
CA SER A 160 -29.25 15.20 -11.07
C SER A 160 -28.40 16.11 -10.18
N ASN A 161 -28.67 16.14 -8.87
CA ASN A 161 -27.88 16.90 -7.89
C ASN A 161 -26.53 16.21 -7.58
N LEU A 162 -26.41 14.92 -7.92
CA LEU A 162 -25.23 14.11 -7.72
C LEU A 162 -24.38 13.95 -8.98
N LYS A 163 -24.77 14.55 -10.13
CA LYS A 163 -24.17 14.31 -11.44
C LYS A 163 -22.65 14.36 -11.42
N ALA A 164 -22.07 15.47 -10.94
CA ALA A 164 -20.62 15.65 -10.91
C ALA A 164 -19.91 14.59 -10.05
N TYR A 165 -20.53 14.17 -8.94
CA TYR A 165 -19.98 13.13 -8.07
C TYR A 165 -20.10 11.74 -8.70
N ILE A 166 -21.23 11.43 -9.34
CA ILE A 166 -21.44 10.17 -10.06
C ILE A 166 -20.37 10.01 -11.16
N GLU A 167 -20.16 11.07 -11.95
CA GLU A 167 -19.13 11.08 -13.01
C GLU A 167 -17.72 10.96 -12.42
N LYS A 168 -17.44 11.62 -11.28
CA LYS A 168 -16.15 11.51 -10.57
C LYS A 168 -15.87 10.10 -10.06
N LEU A 169 -16.90 9.33 -9.73
CA LEU A 169 -16.76 7.91 -9.38
C LEU A 169 -16.47 7.03 -10.59
N GLY A 170 -16.56 7.56 -11.82
CA GLY A 170 -16.33 6.86 -13.07
C GLY A 170 -17.59 6.23 -13.68
N MET A 171 -18.77 6.63 -13.21
CA MET A 171 -20.05 6.17 -13.77
C MET A 171 -20.51 7.08 -14.92
N THR A 172 -21.20 6.50 -15.89
CA THR A 172 -21.89 7.29 -16.94
C THR A 172 -23.22 7.80 -16.40
N PHE A 173 -23.45 9.11 -16.43
CA PHE A 173 -24.67 9.71 -15.90
C PHE A 173 -25.91 9.48 -16.77
N SER A 174 -25.75 9.42 -18.10
CA SER A 174 -26.89 9.28 -19.02
C SER A 174 -27.61 7.95 -18.80
N GLY A 175 -28.90 8.01 -18.47
CA GLY A 175 -29.74 6.84 -18.22
C GLY A 175 -29.39 6.06 -16.95
N ILE A 176 -28.55 6.62 -16.06
CA ILE A 176 -28.12 5.90 -14.85
C ILE A 176 -29.31 5.57 -13.93
N ASN A 177 -29.40 4.31 -13.53
CA ASN A 177 -30.43 3.81 -12.60
C ASN A 177 -29.84 3.47 -11.22
N ALA A 178 -30.71 3.14 -10.26
CA ALA A 178 -30.32 2.82 -8.87
C ALA A 178 -29.30 1.67 -8.78
N ASN A 179 -29.46 0.62 -9.57
CA ASN A 179 -28.52 -0.51 -9.61
C ASN A 179 -27.14 -0.07 -10.11
N GLN A 180 -27.08 0.75 -11.16
CA GLN A 180 -25.81 1.25 -11.69
C GLN A 180 -25.08 2.16 -10.68
N ILE A 181 -25.81 2.99 -9.92
CA ILE A 181 -25.23 3.78 -8.83
C ILE A 181 -24.63 2.87 -7.75
N LYS A 182 -25.39 1.86 -7.33
CA LYS A 182 -24.94 0.86 -6.35
C LYS A 182 -23.67 0.14 -6.79
N GLU A 183 -23.65 -0.38 -8.02
CA GLU A 183 -22.47 -1.07 -8.56
C GLU A 183 -21.28 -0.12 -8.71
N GLY A 184 -21.50 1.12 -9.12
CA GLY A 184 -20.44 2.13 -9.15
C GLY A 184 -19.87 2.42 -7.76
N CYS A 185 -20.71 2.47 -6.72
CA CYS A 185 -20.26 2.56 -5.33
C CYS A 185 -19.50 1.31 -4.88
N LYS A 186 -19.92 0.12 -5.32
CA LYS A 186 -19.22 -1.15 -5.06
C LYS A 186 -17.82 -1.17 -5.65
N VAL A 187 -17.64 -0.59 -6.84
CA VAL A 187 -16.32 -0.41 -7.46
C VAL A 187 -15.53 0.68 -6.74
N ALA A 188 -16.15 1.84 -6.52
CA ALA A 188 -15.50 3.01 -5.93
C ALA A 188 -14.89 2.73 -4.54
N LYS A 189 -15.57 1.93 -3.70
CA LYS A 189 -15.07 1.59 -2.36
C LYS A 189 -13.72 0.86 -2.39
N THR A 190 -13.40 0.18 -3.49
CA THR A 190 -12.13 -0.56 -3.66
C THR A 190 -10.97 0.29 -4.18
N LYS A 191 -11.25 1.52 -4.67
CA LYS A 191 -10.21 2.43 -5.16
C LYS A 191 -9.29 2.83 -4.01
N ASP A 192 -7.99 2.80 -4.24
CA ASP A 192 -6.98 3.02 -3.20
C ASP A 192 -6.11 4.26 -3.41
N LYS A 193 -5.49 4.75 -2.34
CA LYS A 193 -4.65 5.96 -2.31
C LYS A 193 -3.36 5.85 -3.13
N VAL A 194 -2.88 4.65 -3.43
CA VAL A 194 -1.62 4.43 -4.16
C VAL A 194 -1.88 4.49 -5.66
N THR A 195 -2.83 3.69 -6.15
CA THR A 195 -3.19 3.63 -7.58
C THR A 195 -3.90 4.90 -8.05
N ASN A 196 -4.66 5.56 -7.16
CA ASN A 196 -5.48 6.73 -7.50
C ASN A 196 -4.93 8.03 -6.90
N LYS A 197 -3.64 8.12 -6.59
CA LYS A 197 -3.02 9.21 -5.81
C LYS A 197 -3.55 10.61 -6.14
N ASP A 198 -3.57 10.98 -7.41
CA ASP A 198 -3.95 12.34 -7.84
C ASP A 198 -5.47 12.58 -7.84
N GLN A 199 -6.27 11.51 -7.92
CA GLN A 199 -7.72 11.58 -8.02
C GLN A 199 -8.43 11.19 -6.71
N TYR A 200 -7.71 10.60 -5.76
CA TYR A 200 -8.26 9.93 -4.59
C TYR A 200 -9.14 10.88 -3.77
N SER A 201 -8.68 12.10 -3.49
CA SER A 201 -9.46 13.09 -2.74
C SER A 201 -10.82 13.34 -3.40
N GLY A 202 -10.84 13.55 -4.72
CA GLY A 202 -12.08 13.75 -5.47
C GLY A 202 -12.97 12.51 -5.50
N ILE A 203 -12.39 11.31 -5.60
CA ILE A 203 -13.12 10.05 -5.53
C ILE A 203 -13.75 9.88 -4.14
N TYR A 204 -13.00 10.15 -3.08
CA TYR A 204 -13.47 10.01 -1.70
C TYR A 204 -14.59 10.99 -1.38
N GLU A 205 -14.46 12.27 -1.77
CA GLU A 205 -15.53 13.26 -1.61
C GLU A 205 -16.80 12.84 -2.37
N ALA A 206 -16.65 12.36 -3.60
CA ALA A 206 -17.77 11.85 -4.38
C ALA A 206 -18.41 10.61 -3.74
N TYR A 207 -17.60 9.72 -3.17
CA TYR A 207 -18.06 8.53 -2.45
C TYR A 207 -18.91 8.91 -1.23
N LYS A 208 -18.46 9.87 -0.43
CA LYS A 208 -19.26 10.40 0.71
C LYS A 208 -20.60 10.97 0.27
N LYS A 209 -20.70 11.59 -0.91
CA LYS A 209 -21.98 12.15 -1.37
C LYS A 209 -22.92 11.08 -1.94
N VAL A 210 -22.38 10.12 -2.68
CA VAL A 210 -23.18 9.16 -3.46
C VAL A 210 -23.43 7.86 -2.71
N CYS A 211 -22.46 7.37 -1.93
CA CYS A 211 -22.42 6.01 -1.41
C CYS A 211 -22.65 5.90 0.11
N THR A 212 -22.87 7.02 0.80
CA THR A 212 -23.24 7.04 2.23
C THR A 212 -24.59 7.72 2.45
N LYS A 213 -25.17 7.50 3.62
CA LYS A 213 -26.35 8.21 4.14
C LYS A 213 -25.93 9.42 4.95
#